data_AF-A0A7X9A9C3-F1
#
_entry.id   AF-A0A7X9A9C3-F1
#
_cell.length_a   1.000
_cell.length_b   1.000
_cell.length_c   1.000
_cell.angle_alpha   90.00
_cell.angle_beta   90.00
_cell.angle_gamma   90.00
#
_symmetry.space_group_name_H-M   'P 1'
#
loop_
_entity.id
_entity.type
_entity.pdbx_description
1 polymer ?
#
loop_
_entity_poly.entity_id
_entity_poly.type
_entity_poly.pdbx_seq_one_letter_code
_entity_poly.pdbx_strand_id
1 'polypeptide(L)'
;EALTLSIDITLNSINVTPDAIYGWYGKNDRKFICKITLDGTMTDLLELEEGVSDINVAGDWIFFINKADDYRVWAMRTDGSDAGPV
;
A
#
# COMPACT_ATOMS: atom_id res chain seq x y z
N GLU A 1 -8.54 -0.45 28.34
CA GLU A 1 -8.58 -1.77 27.68
C GLU A 1 -7.81 -1.66 26.38
N ALA A 2 -6.89 -2.58 26.08
CA ALA A 2 -6.20 -2.57 24.79
C ALA A 2 -7.13 -3.23 23.76
N LEU A 3 -7.53 -2.47 22.73
CA LEU A 3 -8.22 -3.03 21.57
C LEU A 3 -7.21 -3.85 20.77
N THR A 4 -7.34 -5.18 20.80
CA THR A 4 -6.55 -6.05 19.94
C THR A 4 -7.21 -6.09 18.57
N LEU A 5 -6.55 -5.50 17.58
CA LEU A 5 -6.93 -5.62 16.18
C LEU A 5 -6.23 -6.84 15.58
N SER A 6 -7.00 -7.84 15.13
CA SER A 6 -6.48 -8.97 14.35
C SER A 6 -6.88 -8.83 12.89
N ILE A 7 -5.92 -8.53 12.02
CA ILE A 7 -6.06 -8.65 10.57
C ILE A 7 -5.26 -9.88 10.15
N ASP A 8 -5.92 -10.85 9.51
CA ASP A 8 -5.30 -12.11 9.06
C ASP A 8 -4.61 -11.95 7.69
N ILE A 9 -3.74 -10.93 7.60
CA ILE A 9 -2.97 -10.61 6.38
C ILE A 9 -1.53 -10.30 6.78
N THR A 10 -0.59 -10.91 6.07
CA THR A 10 0.83 -10.53 6.18
C THR A 10 1.10 -9.30 5.34
N LEU A 11 1.27 -8.16 6.01
CA LEU A 11 1.63 -6.90 5.37
C LEU A 11 3.15 -6.78 5.23
N ASN A 12 3.61 -6.37 4.05
CA ASN A 12 4.99 -6.02 3.78
C ASN A 12 5.14 -4.50 3.73
N SER A 13 6.32 -4.02 4.14
CA SER A 13 6.71 -2.59 4.07
C SER A 13 5.69 -1.66 4.73
N ILE A 14 5.72 -1.60 6.07
CA ILE A 14 4.79 -0.79 6.88
C ILE A 14 5.20 0.68 6.86
N ASN A 15 4.31 1.54 6.39
CA ASN A 15 4.40 3.00 6.50
C ASN A 15 3.22 3.51 7.33
N VAL A 16 3.47 4.39 8.31
CA VAL A 16 2.44 4.87 9.23
C VAL A 16 2.29 6.38 9.11
N THR A 17 1.04 6.82 9.01
CA THR A 17 0.62 8.23 9.07
C THR A 17 -0.26 8.43 10.31
N PRO A 18 -0.61 9.66 10.69
CA PRO A 18 -1.56 9.89 11.78
C PRO A 18 -2.92 9.22 11.58
N ASP A 19 -3.34 8.98 10.34
CA ASP A 19 -4.69 8.51 10.02
C ASP A 19 -4.76 7.03 9.60
N ALA A 20 -3.66 6.47 9.10
CA ALA A 20 -3.64 5.12 8.54
C ALA A 20 -2.24 4.51 8.42
N ILE A 21 -2.23 3.19 8.25
CA ILE A 21 -1.10 2.37 7.87
C ILE A 21 -1.20 2.07 6.36
N TYR A 22 -0.08 2.15 5.65
CA TYR A 22 0.04 1.77 4.25
C TYR A 22 1.08 0.68 4.11
N GLY A 23 0.86 -0.24 3.17
CA GLY A 23 1.81 -1.29 2.85
C GLY A 23 1.32 -2.10 1.66
N TRP A 24 1.89 -3.27 1.46
CA TRP A 24 1.41 -4.17 0.42
C TRP A 24 1.34 -5.62 0.85
N TYR A 25 0.45 -6.37 0.23
CA TYR A 25 0.27 -7.80 0.48
C TYR A 25 0.04 -8.56 -0.83
N GLY A 26 0.12 -9.88 -0.78
CA GLY A 26 -0.10 -10.77 -1.92
C GLY A 26 -1.36 -11.60 -1.78
N LYS A 27 -2.11 -11.79 -2.88
CA LYS A 27 -3.28 -12.66 -2.97
C LYS A 27 -3.44 -13.16 -4.40
N ASN A 28 -3.58 -14.47 -4.60
CA ASN A 28 -3.75 -15.11 -5.91
C ASN A 28 -2.75 -14.61 -6.97
N ASP A 29 -1.45 -14.68 -6.66
CA ASP A 29 -0.31 -14.20 -7.46
C ASP A 29 -0.23 -12.68 -7.69
N ARG A 30 -1.31 -11.94 -7.47
CA ARG A 30 -1.33 -10.47 -7.54
C ARG A 30 -0.72 -9.83 -6.30
N LYS A 31 -0.35 -8.56 -6.42
CA LYS A 31 0.07 -7.72 -5.29
C LYS A 31 -0.85 -6.53 -5.17
N PHE A 32 -1.11 -6.13 -3.93
CA PHE A 32 -2.01 -5.04 -3.63
C PHE A 32 -1.29 -4.06 -2.73
N ILE A 33 -1.26 -2.79 -3.12
CA ILE A 33 -0.99 -1.71 -2.17
C ILE A 33 -2.30 -1.46 -1.43
N CYS A 34 -2.25 -1.43 -0.09
CA CYS A 34 -3.43 -1.23 0.73
C CYS A 34 -3.25 -0.10 1.74
N LYS A 35 -4.39 0.37 2.23
CA LYS A 35 -4.54 1.26 3.37
C LYS A 35 -5.27 0.51 4.48
N ILE A 36 -4.83 0.67 5.71
CA ILE A 36 -5.49 0.16 6.91
C ILE A 36 -5.70 1.36 7.84
N THR A 37 -6.96 1.73 8.09
CA THR A 37 -7.29 2.76 9.09
C THR A 37 -6.96 2.28 10.49
N LEU A 38 -6.85 3.20 11.46
CA LEU A 38 -6.48 2.83 12.83
C LEU A 38 -7.57 2.05 13.59
N ASP A 39 -8.79 2.01 13.06
CA ASP A 39 -9.85 1.10 13.52
C ASP A 39 -9.78 -0.30 12.87
N GLY A 40 -8.84 -0.50 11.95
CA GLY A 40 -8.57 -1.77 11.28
C GLY A 40 -9.34 -2.04 10.01
N THR A 41 -10.07 -1.05 9.48
CA THR A 41 -10.68 -1.17 8.16
C THR A 41 -9.59 -1.16 7.08
N MET A 42 -9.54 -2.22 6.29
CA MET A 42 -8.60 -2.37 5.18
C MET A 42 -9.24 -2.04 3.83
N THR A 43 -8.50 -1.37 2.96
CA THR A 43 -8.90 -1.02 1.59
C THR A 43 -7.76 -1.29 0.62
N ASP A 44 -8.05 -1.99 -0.47
CA ASP A 44 -7.12 -2.14 -1.59
C ASP A 44 -7.11 -0.85 -2.41
N LEU A 45 -5.94 -0.21 -2.51
CA LEU A 45 -5.78 1.04 -3.27
C LEU A 45 -5.38 0.78 -4.72
N LEU A 46 -4.50 -0.20 -4.95
CA LEU A 46 -3.98 -0.51 -6.27
C LEU A 46 -3.61 -1.99 -6.37
N GLU A 47 -4.08 -2.66 -7.43
CA GLU A 47 -3.69 -4.01 -7.82
C GLU A 47 -2.56 -3.96 -8.85
N LEU A 48 -1.54 -4.80 -8.69
CA LEU A 48 -0.37 -4.89 -9.56
C LEU A 48 -0.09 -6.36 -9.95
N GLU A 49 0.32 -6.56 -11.21
CA GLU A 49 0.52 -7.89 -11.78
C GLU A 49 1.81 -8.56 -11.28
N GLU A 50 2.97 -7.97 -11.57
CA GLU A 50 4.28 -8.55 -11.21
C GLU A 50 4.78 -8.12 -9.82
N GLY A 51 4.24 -7.02 -9.31
CA GLY A 51 4.34 -6.64 -7.91
C GLY A 51 4.93 -5.27 -7.64
N VAL A 52 5.19 -5.04 -6.36
CA VAL A 52 5.63 -3.77 -5.80
C VAL A 52 6.80 -3.97 -4.85
N SER A 53 7.70 -3.00 -4.77
CA SER A 53 8.69 -2.90 -3.70
C SER A 53 8.88 -1.44 -3.28
N ASP A 54 9.57 -1.25 -2.15
CA ASP A 54 10.09 0.05 -1.69
C ASP A 54 9.03 1.15 -1.59
N ILE A 55 7.86 0.79 -1.04
CA ILE A 55 6.78 1.74 -0.76
C ILE A 55 7.17 2.73 0.33
N ASN A 56 6.95 4.02 0.07
CA ASN A 56 7.17 5.12 1.00
C ASN A 56 5.98 6.09 0.93
N VAL A 57 5.63 6.69 2.07
CA VAL A 57 4.55 7.69 2.16
C VAL A 57 5.12 9.05 2.55
N ALA A 58 4.77 10.09 1.80
CA ALA A 58 5.17 11.46 2.09
C ALA A 58 4.02 12.43 1.80
N GLY A 59 3.43 12.98 2.86
CA GLY A 59 2.21 13.80 2.76
C GLY A 59 1.07 12.99 2.14
N ASP A 60 0.47 13.54 1.09
CA ASP A 60 -0.66 12.95 0.38
C ASP A 60 -0.24 11.96 -0.72
N TRP A 61 1.04 11.62 -0.82
CA TRP A 61 1.58 10.76 -1.87
C TRP A 61 2.16 9.46 -1.32
N ILE A 62 1.99 8.41 -2.12
CA ILE A 62 2.58 7.09 -1.97
C ILE A 62 3.52 6.90 -3.16
N PHE A 63 4.80 6.68 -2.88
CA PHE A 63 5.82 6.36 -3.87
C PHE A 63 6.18 4.89 -3.78
N PHE A 64 6.32 4.21 -4.92
CA PHE A 64 6.61 2.78 -4.96
C PHE A 64 7.28 2.37 -6.27
N ILE A 65 7.92 1.20 -6.28
CA ILE A 65 8.48 0.60 -7.49
C ILE A 65 7.43 -0.29 -8.14
N ASN A 66 7.03 0.01 -9.37
CA ASN A 66 6.18 -0.87 -10.17
C ASN A 66 7.07 -1.87 -10.94
N LYS A 67 7.06 -3.14 -10.51
CA LYS A 67 7.90 -4.17 -11.15
C LYS A 67 7.44 -4.51 -12.57
N ALA A 68 6.15 -4.34 -12.87
CA ALA A 68 5.59 -4.62 -14.18
C ALA A 68 5.92 -3.53 -15.23
N ASP A 69 6.37 -2.35 -14.80
CA ASP A 69 6.79 -1.24 -15.67
C ASP A 69 8.30 -1.01 -15.54
N ASP A 70 9.09 -2.05 -15.83
CA ASP A 70 10.57 -2.02 -15.80
C ASP A 70 11.19 -1.48 -14.50
N TYR A 71 10.57 -1.80 -13.35
CA TYR A 71 10.98 -1.30 -12.03
C TYR A 71 10.97 0.24 -11.94
N ARG A 72 10.13 0.92 -12.73
CA ARG A 72 10.00 2.38 -12.69
C ARG A 72 9.37 2.83 -11.36
N VAL A 73 9.81 3.99 -10.89
CA VAL A 73 9.19 4.69 -9.76
C VAL A 73 7.83 5.22 -10.18
N TRP A 74 6.81 4.84 -9.44
CA TRP A 74 5.45 5.33 -9.56
C TRP A 74 5.08 6.13 -8.32
N ALA A 75 4.12 7.04 -8.50
CA ALA A 75 3.46 7.76 -7.43
C ALA A 75 1.94 7.62 -7.57
N MET A 76 1.23 7.65 -6.45
CA MET A 76 -0.23 7.78 -6.39
C MET A 76 -0.62 8.57 -5.14
N ARG A 77 -1.84 9.09 -5.11
CA ARG A 77 -2.40 9.72 -3.91
C ARG A 77 -2.71 8.69 -2.83
N THR A 78 -2.80 9.13 -1.57
CA THR A 78 -3.15 8.26 -0.42
C THR A 78 -4.57 7.70 -0.46
N ASP A 79 -5.42 8.19 -1.37
CA ASP A 79 -6.74 7.64 -1.69
C ASP A 79 -6.73 6.68 -2.90
N GLY A 80 -5.55 6.43 -3.51
CA GLY A 80 -5.37 5.55 -4.67
C GLY A 80 -5.52 6.25 -6.03
N SER A 81 -5.88 7.53 -6.07
CA SER A 81 -5.98 8.29 -7.32
C SER A 81 -4.61 8.66 -7.90
N ASP A 82 -4.59 9.08 -9.16
CA ASP A 82 -3.40 9.58 -9.87
C ASP A 82 -2.19 8.62 -9.89
N ALA A 83 -2.45 7.31 -9.92
CA ALA A 83 -1.39 6.30 -10.01
C ALA A 83 -0.69 6.33 -11.38
N GLY A 84 0.61 6.63 -11.38
CA GLY A 84 1.40 6.66 -12.61
C GLY A 84 2.90 6.83 -12.37
N PRO A 85 3.72 6.73 -13.43
CA PRO A 85 5.14 6.99 -13.35
C PRO A 85 5.42 8.44 -12.93
N VAL A 86 6.46 8.63 -12.11
CA VAL A 86 6.99 9.96 -11.74
C VAL A 86 7.73 10.61 -12.89
#